data_AF-A0A6A5Y5F8-F1
#
_entry.id   AF-A0A6A5Y5F8-F1
#
_cell.length_a   1.000
_cell.length_b   1.000
_cell.length_c   1.000
_cell.angle_alpha   90.00
_cell.angle_beta   90.00
_cell.angle_gamma   90.00
#
_symmetry.space_group_name_H-M   'P 1'
#
loop_
_entity.id
_entity.type
_entity.pdbx_description
1 polymer ?
#
loop_
_entity_poly.entity_id
_entity_poly.type
_entity_poly.pdbx_seq_one_letter_code
_entity_poly.pdbx_strand_id
1 'polypeptide(L)'
;MAQRVLKRADWTIVVHRNERADDDAAVKSYIEDAWRRKRDSVAVVITQIDKVNELKDKRTEFKVDEEEDLQYLSEQEKHINSEMTKIKKQLKTTPRKSEFLITLNEQRDLYAIHEKHIDIKRLEILIARRSRQLEHEFRTFHSALTKGTYAGGAHELPVFCVTSTEYMKHLEPYSPLEPPGVSVQRSGIPALRHFLLNLPHKSGRSLALKRHCDIRVRALLSSMALSCSGFRPMLRRELLRKVVTNAVESMLMCCGRVIKEFCSDNILEVKDRFEIRESIWIEKAEALCDKWAKYNPAGHLAFVRNEGHWKTSACGTANWNNSLIQIMRDDMEPVLNHLCDHGLPHLRSEFLLTFDDILEDMQTQIRQCLRNTVQQQVKSATYLRFFDTLEKQKGSITASMDSLVEPLQRSTRLLISKCMSNNETAPFTANMQSLYLECEQSQATKGKGKRMTKHAVRCETFKMGVCDRRKGPYTEVKTCFLNKFGSVFTKWETRLRTEIYPIIEQIEHDFNQVFPEREESSLSKESQAVIGAAVRKAQAVLDGPIRESLAKAGIPMESTMPNMVQN
;
A
#
# COMPACT_ATOMS: atom_id res chain seq x y z
N MET A 1 9.62 4.29 -18.15
CA MET A 1 9.51 5.33 -17.09
C MET A 1 8.36 5.06 -16.13
N ALA A 2 7.13 4.79 -16.61
CA ALA A 2 5.93 4.52 -15.80
C ALA A 2 6.10 3.42 -14.73
N GLN A 3 6.68 2.26 -15.07
CA GLN A 3 6.88 1.16 -14.11
C GLN A 3 7.80 1.50 -12.93
N ARG A 4 8.77 2.42 -13.09
CA ARG A 4 9.63 2.85 -11.97
C ARG A 4 8.87 3.76 -11.00
N VAL A 5 7.98 4.60 -11.53
CA VAL A 5 7.12 5.50 -10.74
C VAL A 5 6.11 4.67 -9.94
N LEU A 6 5.44 3.70 -10.58
CA LEU A 6 4.47 2.82 -9.92
C LEU A 6 5.07 1.99 -8.76
N LYS A 7 6.37 1.67 -8.81
CA LYS A 7 7.07 0.96 -7.73
C LYS A 7 7.32 1.81 -6.49
N ARG A 8 7.33 3.15 -6.63
CA ARG A 8 7.59 4.10 -5.53
C ARG A 8 6.32 4.80 -5.04
N ALA A 9 5.21 4.61 -5.74
CA ALA A 9 3.95 5.27 -5.41
C ALA A 9 3.39 4.75 -4.08
N ASP A 10 2.91 5.68 -3.24
CA ASP A 10 2.26 5.33 -1.98
C ASP A 10 0.87 4.73 -2.19
N TRP A 11 0.21 5.13 -3.29
CA TRP A 11 -1.11 4.71 -3.74
C TRP A 11 -1.12 4.59 -5.27
N THR A 12 -1.86 3.63 -5.79
CA THR A 12 -2.15 3.48 -7.23
C THR A 12 -3.64 3.66 -7.46
N ILE A 13 -4.00 4.58 -8.36
CA ILE A 13 -5.39 4.78 -8.76
C ILE A 13 -5.55 4.26 -10.18
N VAL A 14 -6.37 3.23 -10.36
CA VAL A 14 -6.70 2.66 -11.66
C VAL A 14 -7.89 3.44 -12.21
N VAL A 15 -7.67 4.20 -13.27
CA VAL A 15 -8.71 5.02 -13.91
C VAL A 15 -9.19 4.32 -15.17
N HIS A 16 -10.51 4.15 -15.31
CA HIS A 16 -11.12 3.58 -16.50
C HIS A 16 -12.40 4.34 -16.90
N ARG A 17 -12.90 4.11 -18.12
CA ARG A 17 -14.21 4.61 -18.55
C ARG A 17 -15.29 3.59 -18.19
N ASN A 18 -16.53 4.03 -17.99
CA ASN A 18 -17.67 3.14 -17.69
C ASN A 18 -17.88 2.04 -18.75
N GLU A 19 -17.60 2.34 -20.02
CA GLU A 19 -17.75 1.40 -21.14
C GLU A 19 -16.91 0.13 -20.92
N ARG A 20 -17.60 -1.01 -20.69
CA ARG A 20 -17.02 -2.34 -20.47
C ARG A 20 -16.05 -2.45 -19.30
N ALA A 21 -16.13 -1.56 -18.31
CA ALA A 21 -15.25 -1.61 -17.13
C ALA A 21 -15.32 -2.95 -16.38
N ASP A 22 -16.50 -3.57 -16.37
CA ASP A 22 -16.83 -4.84 -15.71
C ASP A 22 -16.19 -6.07 -16.37
N ASP A 23 -16.13 -6.04 -17.70
CA ASP A 23 -15.65 -7.14 -18.54
C ASP A 23 -14.18 -6.98 -18.96
N ASP A 24 -13.54 -5.85 -18.66
CA ASP A 24 -12.15 -5.60 -19.05
C ASP A 24 -11.15 -6.31 -18.11
N ALA A 25 -10.55 -7.38 -18.65
CA ALA A 25 -9.51 -8.15 -17.98
C ALA A 25 -8.25 -7.31 -17.66
N ALA A 26 -7.97 -6.24 -18.43
CA ALA A 26 -6.84 -5.37 -18.19
C ALA A 26 -7.01 -4.58 -16.88
N VAL A 27 -8.21 -4.06 -16.61
CA VAL A 27 -8.51 -3.31 -15.38
C VAL A 27 -8.30 -4.21 -14.15
N LYS A 28 -8.83 -5.45 -14.21
CA LYS A 28 -8.65 -6.45 -13.15
C LYS A 28 -7.17 -6.80 -12.93
N SER A 29 -6.42 -6.98 -14.01
CA SER A 29 -4.97 -7.20 -13.94
C SER A 29 -4.22 -6.01 -13.33
N TYR A 30 -4.59 -4.76 -13.64
CA TYR A 30 -3.97 -3.58 -13.03
C TYR A 30 -4.27 -3.44 -11.54
N ILE A 31 -5.49 -3.80 -11.11
CA ILE A 31 -5.86 -3.84 -9.69
C ILE A 31 -5.04 -4.90 -8.96
N GLU A 32 -4.96 -6.10 -9.52
CA GLU A 32 -4.18 -7.21 -8.98
C GLU A 32 -2.70 -6.86 -8.85
N ASP A 33 -2.11 -6.29 -9.90
CA ASP A 33 -0.72 -5.83 -9.91
C ASP A 33 -0.47 -4.72 -8.88
N ALA A 34 -1.39 -3.76 -8.76
CA ALA A 34 -1.29 -2.68 -7.77
C ALA A 34 -1.34 -3.22 -6.35
N TRP A 35 -2.29 -4.11 -6.07
CA TRP A 35 -2.47 -4.75 -4.77
C TRP A 35 -1.25 -5.61 -4.38
N ARG A 36 -0.73 -6.43 -5.30
CA ARG A 36 0.47 -7.25 -5.07
C ARG A 36 1.71 -6.42 -4.74
N ARG A 37 1.87 -5.23 -5.35
CA ARG A 37 3.00 -4.35 -5.06
C ARG A 37 2.93 -3.77 -3.64
N LYS A 38 1.75 -3.27 -3.26
CA LYS A 38 1.51 -2.68 -1.95
C LYS A 38 0.04 -2.87 -1.61
N ARG A 39 -0.20 -3.66 -0.57
CA ARG A 39 -1.55 -3.95 -0.10
C ARG A 39 -2.24 -2.68 0.38
N ASP A 40 -3.55 -2.65 0.22
CA ASP A 40 -4.45 -1.58 0.70
C ASP A 40 -4.13 -0.18 0.14
N SER A 41 -3.39 -0.12 -0.97
CA SER A 41 -3.01 1.13 -1.63
C SER A 41 -3.51 1.22 -3.06
N VAL A 42 -4.65 0.58 -3.35
CA VAL A 42 -5.30 0.60 -4.66
C VAL A 42 -6.66 1.23 -4.54
N ALA A 43 -7.02 2.06 -5.51
CA ALA A 43 -8.36 2.59 -5.67
C ALA A 43 -8.74 2.56 -7.15
N VAL A 44 -10.03 2.47 -7.44
CA VAL A 44 -10.56 2.46 -8.80
C VAL A 44 -11.40 3.71 -9.01
N VAL A 45 -11.19 4.38 -10.14
CA VAL A 45 -12.01 5.52 -10.56
C VAL A 45 -12.61 5.22 -11.92
N ILE A 46 -13.93 5.12 -11.97
CA ILE A 46 -14.68 4.93 -13.22
C ILE A 46 -15.24 6.27 -13.66
N THR A 47 -14.83 6.71 -14.83
CA THR A 47 -15.21 8.00 -15.43
C THR A 47 -16.34 7.82 -16.44
N GLN A 48 -17.01 8.92 -16.78
CA GLN A 48 -18.10 8.96 -17.76
C GLN A 48 -19.28 8.05 -17.36
N ILE A 49 -19.57 8.01 -16.05
CA ILE A 49 -20.70 7.23 -15.54
C ILE A 49 -22.03 7.76 -16.06
N ASP A 50 -22.10 9.04 -16.46
CA ASP A 50 -23.26 9.69 -17.08
C ASP A 50 -23.69 9.07 -18.42
N LYS A 51 -22.82 8.30 -19.07
CA LYS A 51 -23.15 7.59 -20.32
C LYS A 51 -23.79 6.22 -20.07
N VAL A 52 -24.78 6.14 -19.17
CA VAL A 52 -25.54 4.89 -18.94
C VAL A 52 -26.60 4.74 -20.03
N ASN A 53 -26.63 3.59 -20.71
CA ASN A 53 -27.69 3.25 -21.66
C ASN A 53 -28.75 2.39 -20.97
N GLU A 54 -29.96 2.94 -20.78
CA GLU A 54 -31.11 2.27 -20.15
C GLU A 54 -31.44 0.89 -20.74
N LEU A 55 -31.27 0.72 -22.06
CA LEU A 55 -31.82 -0.42 -22.80
C LEU A 55 -30.92 -1.66 -22.85
N LYS A 56 -29.66 -1.59 -22.41
CA LYS A 56 -28.68 -2.67 -22.60
C LYS A 56 -28.27 -3.39 -21.32
N ASP A 57 -28.48 -2.79 -20.15
CA ASP A 57 -27.97 -3.32 -18.89
C ASP A 57 -29.09 -4.07 -18.13
N LYS A 58 -29.30 -5.35 -18.46
CA LYS A 58 -30.27 -6.24 -17.79
C LYS A 58 -29.67 -7.02 -16.61
N ARG A 59 -28.39 -6.81 -16.30
CA ARG A 59 -27.61 -7.69 -15.39
C ARG A 59 -27.82 -7.41 -13.89
N THR A 60 -28.50 -6.33 -13.52
CA THR A 60 -28.68 -5.95 -12.10
C THR A 60 -30.07 -5.39 -11.85
N GLU A 61 -30.75 -5.81 -10.81
CA GLU A 61 -32.09 -5.33 -10.48
C GLU A 61 -32.04 -3.90 -9.92
N PHE A 62 -33.10 -3.12 -10.16
CA PHE A 62 -33.30 -1.87 -9.43
C PHE A 62 -33.73 -2.21 -8.00
N LYS A 63 -33.50 -1.31 -7.06
CA LYS A 63 -34.11 -1.46 -5.75
C LYS A 63 -35.60 -1.09 -5.82
N VAL A 64 -36.38 -1.61 -4.87
CA VAL A 64 -37.83 -1.34 -4.79
C VAL A 64 -38.14 0.16 -4.79
N ASP A 65 -37.40 0.95 -4.01
CA ASP A 65 -37.53 2.41 -3.97
C ASP A 65 -37.21 3.08 -5.31
N GLU A 66 -36.20 2.60 -6.03
CA GLU A 66 -35.85 3.11 -7.35
C GLU A 66 -36.88 2.74 -8.43
N GLU A 67 -37.48 1.56 -8.35
CA GLU A 67 -38.56 1.15 -9.26
C GLU A 67 -39.82 1.99 -9.03
N GLU A 68 -40.19 2.20 -7.76
CA GLU A 68 -41.30 3.08 -7.37
C GLU A 68 -41.04 4.52 -7.86
N ASP A 69 -39.84 5.06 -7.66
CA ASP A 69 -39.45 6.38 -8.15
C ASP A 69 -39.52 6.46 -9.68
N LEU A 70 -39.01 5.46 -10.40
CA LEU A 70 -39.05 5.42 -11.87
C LEU A 70 -40.49 5.34 -12.41
N GLN A 71 -41.35 4.57 -11.75
CA GLN A 71 -42.76 4.50 -12.08
C GLN A 71 -43.45 5.84 -11.85
N TYR A 72 -43.25 6.45 -10.69
CA TYR A 72 -43.77 7.78 -10.36
C TYR A 72 -43.31 8.83 -11.37
N LEU A 73 -42.02 8.83 -11.73
CA LEU A 73 -41.47 9.73 -12.75
C LEU A 73 -42.11 9.49 -14.13
N SER A 74 -42.40 8.24 -14.50
CA SER A 74 -43.10 7.93 -15.75
C SER A 74 -44.55 8.44 -15.77
N GLU A 75 -45.25 8.36 -14.63
CA GLU A 75 -46.61 8.90 -14.48
C GLU A 75 -46.61 10.44 -14.55
N GLN A 76 -45.65 11.08 -13.87
CA GLN A 76 -45.42 12.53 -13.94
C GLN A 76 -45.10 12.98 -15.37
N GLU A 77 -44.23 12.26 -16.08
CA GLU A 77 -43.88 12.55 -17.47
C GLU A 77 -45.10 12.49 -18.39
N LYS A 78 -45.97 11.48 -18.23
CA LYS A 78 -47.23 11.38 -18.97
C LYS A 78 -48.15 12.57 -18.67
N HIS A 79 -48.27 12.95 -17.40
CA HIS A 79 -49.07 14.10 -16.98
C HIS A 79 -48.54 15.40 -17.61
N ILE A 80 -47.25 15.68 -17.47
CA ILE A 80 -46.59 16.86 -18.06
C ILE A 80 -46.76 16.90 -19.58
N ASN A 81 -46.53 15.79 -20.27
CA ASN A 81 -46.69 15.71 -21.72
C ASN A 81 -48.14 15.98 -22.16
N SER A 82 -49.12 15.54 -21.38
CA SER A 82 -50.53 15.82 -21.63
C SER A 82 -50.86 17.31 -21.46
N GLU A 83 -50.36 17.96 -20.40
CA GLU A 83 -50.57 19.38 -20.12
C GLU A 83 -49.84 20.26 -21.15
N MET A 84 -48.58 19.93 -21.48
CA MET A 84 -47.83 20.57 -22.55
C MET A 84 -48.57 20.50 -23.89
N THR A 85 -49.25 19.39 -24.19
CA THR A 85 -50.06 19.25 -25.40
C THR A 85 -51.32 20.13 -25.35
N LYS A 86 -51.97 20.27 -24.19
CA LYS A 86 -53.10 21.19 -23.98
C LYS A 86 -52.67 22.65 -24.15
N ILE A 87 -51.57 23.06 -23.52
CA ILE A 87 -51.01 24.41 -23.61
C ILE A 87 -50.63 24.74 -25.07
N LYS A 88 -49.97 23.81 -25.78
CA LYS A 88 -49.64 23.98 -27.21
C LYS A 88 -50.88 24.17 -28.07
N LYS A 89 -52.00 23.51 -27.76
CA LYS A 89 -53.28 23.71 -28.47
C LYS A 89 -53.87 25.09 -28.16
N GLN A 90 -53.90 25.50 -26.89
CA GLN A 90 -54.42 26.80 -26.46
C GLN A 90 -53.60 27.99 -27.01
N LEU A 91 -52.27 27.86 -27.09
CA LEU A 91 -51.38 28.86 -27.69
C LEU A 91 -51.69 29.09 -29.17
N LYS A 92 -52.12 28.06 -29.92
CA LYS A 92 -52.50 28.19 -31.33
C LYS A 92 -53.82 28.93 -31.54
N THR A 93 -54.74 28.83 -30.58
CA THR A 93 -56.09 29.41 -30.68
C THR A 93 -56.21 30.81 -30.05
N THR A 94 -55.23 31.24 -29.25
CA THR A 94 -55.30 32.49 -28.49
C THR A 94 -54.81 33.71 -29.31
N PRO A 95 -55.53 34.85 -29.31
CA PRO A 95 -55.11 36.07 -30.02
C PRO A 95 -53.79 36.66 -29.51
N ARG A 96 -52.92 37.11 -30.44
CA ARG A 96 -51.53 37.57 -30.22
C ARG A 96 -51.29 38.70 -29.19
N LYS A 97 -52.32 39.38 -28.67
CA LYS A 97 -52.19 40.53 -27.76
C LYS A 97 -52.88 40.35 -26.40
N SER A 98 -53.19 39.11 -26.02
CA SER A 98 -53.84 38.82 -24.73
C SER A 98 -52.80 38.62 -23.62
N GLU A 99 -53.01 39.20 -22.43
CA GLU A 99 -52.24 38.88 -21.21
C GLU A 99 -52.23 37.37 -20.92
N PHE A 100 -53.29 36.67 -21.33
CA PHE A 100 -53.40 35.21 -21.25
C PHE A 100 -52.28 34.47 -21.99
N LEU A 101 -51.68 35.05 -23.05
CA LEU A 101 -50.53 34.45 -23.73
C LEU A 101 -49.26 34.46 -22.89
N ILE A 102 -49.08 35.47 -22.03
CA ILE A 102 -47.92 35.57 -21.15
C ILE A 102 -48.00 34.42 -20.15
N THR A 103 -49.15 34.26 -19.49
CA THR A 103 -49.40 33.17 -18.54
C THR A 103 -49.23 31.78 -19.16
N LEU A 104 -49.73 31.56 -20.39
CA LEU A 104 -49.56 30.27 -21.06
C LEU A 104 -48.10 29.96 -21.41
N ASN A 105 -47.29 30.97 -21.76
CA ASN A 105 -45.86 30.77 -22.00
C ASN A 105 -45.10 30.50 -20.70
N GLU A 106 -45.41 31.21 -19.61
CA GLU A 106 -44.85 30.94 -18.28
C GLU A 106 -45.17 29.51 -17.82
N GLN A 107 -46.41 29.06 -18.01
CA GLN A 107 -46.80 27.68 -17.71
C GLN A 107 -46.05 26.66 -18.58
N ARG A 108 -45.90 26.93 -19.89
CA ARG A 108 -45.12 26.06 -20.78
C ARG A 108 -43.67 25.95 -20.30
N ASP A 109 -43.06 27.07 -19.94
CA ASP A 109 -41.66 27.10 -19.51
C ASP A 109 -41.51 26.40 -18.16
N LEU A 110 -42.47 26.54 -17.24
CA LEU A 110 -42.53 25.79 -15.98
C LEU A 110 -42.65 24.27 -16.21
N TYR A 111 -43.52 23.82 -17.13
CA TYR A 111 -43.61 22.41 -17.49
C TYR A 111 -42.35 21.88 -18.18
N ALA A 112 -41.66 22.70 -18.98
CA ALA A 112 -40.37 22.35 -19.57
C ALA A 112 -39.27 22.19 -18.50
N ILE A 113 -39.26 23.04 -17.47
CA ILE A 113 -38.37 22.88 -16.30
C ILE A 113 -38.68 21.56 -15.58
N HIS A 114 -39.96 21.25 -15.36
CA HIS A 114 -40.34 19.99 -14.72
C HIS A 114 -39.97 18.76 -15.55
N GLU A 115 -40.15 18.79 -16.87
CA GLU A 115 -39.70 17.73 -17.79
C GLU A 115 -38.19 17.49 -17.64
N LYS A 116 -37.39 18.57 -17.60
CA LYS A 116 -35.94 18.46 -17.36
C LYS A 116 -35.60 17.91 -15.99
N HIS A 117 -36.36 18.26 -14.96
CA HIS A 117 -36.16 17.69 -13.63
C HIS A 117 -36.41 16.18 -13.60
N ILE A 118 -37.42 15.70 -14.33
CA ILE A 118 -37.70 14.28 -14.48
C ILE A 118 -36.52 13.58 -15.18
N ASP A 119 -36.03 14.13 -16.29
CA ASP A 119 -34.86 13.60 -17.02
C ASP A 119 -33.63 13.46 -16.11
N ILE A 120 -33.34 14.51 -15.34
CA ILE A 120 -32.23 14.51 -14.36
C ILE A 120 -32.43 13.42 -13.30
N LYS A 121 -33.62 13.33 -12.72
CA LYS A 121 -33.90 12.34 -11.67
C LYS A 121 -33.77 10.92 -12.18
N ARG A 122 -34.29 10.65 -13.38
CA ARG A 122 -34.13 9.35 -14.06
C ARG A 122 -32.65 9.04 -14.28
N LEU A 123 -31.88 10.00 -14.79
CA LEU A 123 -30.43 9.83 -14.99
C LEU A 123 -29.68 9.59 -13.68
N GLU A 124 -30.02 10.31 -12.59
CA GLU A 124 -29.43 10.10 -11.27
C GLU A 124 -29.66 8.68 -10.74
N ILE A 125 -30.87 8.12 -10.92
CA ILE A 125 -31.21 6.75 -10.52
C ILE A 125 -30.38 5.73 -11.33
N LEU A 126 -30.26 5.93 -12.65
CA LEU A 126 -29.48 5.05 -13.52
C LEU A 126 -27.99 5.05 -13.17
N ILE A 127 -27.42 6.23 -12.94
CA ILE A 127 -26.03 6.39 -12.50
C ILE A 127 -25.82 5.72 -11.15
N ALA A 128 -26.74 5.91 -10.20
CA ALA A 128 -26.65 5.27 -8.88
C ALA A 128 -26.67 3.74 -8.99
N ARG A 129 -27.58 3.17 -9.79
CA ARG A 129 -27.63 1.74 -10.07
C ARG A 129 -26.34 1.23 -10.68
N ARG A 130 -25.85 1.84 -11.77
CA ARG A 130 -24.61 1.42 -12.45
C ARG A 130 -23.39 1.54 -11.54
N SER A 131 -23.34 2.60 -10.73
CA SER A 131 -22.25 2.79 -9.75
C SER A 131 -22.23 1.67 -8.73
N ARG A 132 -23.38 1.29 -8.16
CA ARG A 132 -23.46 0.16 -7.22
C ARG A 132 -23.05 -1.16 -7.85
N GLN A 133 -23.45 -1.42 -9.09
CA GLN A 133 -23.06 -2.63 -9.80
C GLN A 133 -21.54 -2.71 -9.94
N LEU A 134 -20.91 -1.65 -10.45
CA LEU A 134 -19.45 -1.60 -10.61
C LEU A 134 -18.73 -1.70 -9.27
N GLU A 135 -19.20 -0.99 -8.25
CA GLU A 135 -18.67 -1.09 -6.89
C GLU A 135 -18.73 -2.53 -6.38
N HIS A 136 -19.88 -3.21 -6.54
CA HIS A 136 -20.05 -4.59 -6.12
C HIS A 136 -19.13 -5.55 -6.88
N GLU A 137 -19.03 -5.42 -8.20
CA GLU A 137 -18.19 -6.28 -9.04
C GLU A 137 -16.70 -6.13 -8.70
N PHE A 138 -16.20 -4.89 -8.60
CA PHE A 138 -14.81 -4.65 -8.25
C PHE A 138 -14.49 -5.04 -6.81
N ARG A 139 -15.40 -4.79 -5.86
CA ARG A 139 -15.22 -5.23 -4.47
C ARG A 139 -15.27 -6.75 -4.35
N THR A 140 -16.13 -7.42 -5.10
CA THR A 140 -16.19 -8.89 -5.13
C THR A 140 -14.93 -9.49 -5.75
N PHE A 141 -14.46 -8.93 -6.87
CA PHE A 141 -13.19 -9.31 -7.47
C PHE A 141 -12.02 -9.12 -6.51
N HIS A 142 -11.93 -7.95 -5.86
CA HIS A 142 -10.88 -7.67 -4.88
C HIS A 142 -11.00 -8.57 -3.65
N SER A 143 -12.21 -8.80 -3.14
CA SER A 143 -12.44 -9.73 -2.04
C SER A 143 -11.93 -11.13 -2.40
N ALA A 144 -12.26 -11.63 -3.60
CA ALA A 144 -11.76 -12.92 -4.07
C ALA A 144 -10.22 -12.96 -4.17
N LEU A 145 -9.59 -11.87 -4.62
CA LEU A 145 -8.13 -11.74 -4.65
C LEU A 145 -7.50 -11.72 -3.25
N THR A 146 -8.17 -11.12 -2.27
CA THR A 146 -7.68 -10.96 -0.88
C THR A 146 -8.09 -12.08 0.08
N LYS A 147 -8.89 -13.06 -0.35
CA LYS A 147 -9.31 -14.18 0.50
C LYS A 147 -8.06 -14.94 1.01
N GLY A 148 -7.91 -15.02 2.33
CA GLY A 148 -6.83 -15.76 3.00
C GLY A 148 -5.60 -14.94 3.40
N THR A 149 -5.51 -13.64 3.08
CA THR A 149 -4.32 -12.82 3.41
C THR A 149 -4.44 -11.97 4.68
N TYR A 150 -5.63 -11.86 5.29
CA TYR A 150 -5.85 -11.06 6.49
C TYR A 150 -6.70 -11.78 7.53
N ALA A 151 -6.16 -11.98 8.72
CA ALA A 151 -6.90 -12.42 9.91
C ALA A 151 -7.79 -11.31 10.52
N GLY A 152 -7.73 -10.08 9.99
CA GLY A 152 -8.37 -8.87 10.55
C GLY A 152 -9.49 -8.23 9.70
N GLY A 153 -9.99 -8.92 8.66
CA GLY A 153 -11.00 -8.40 7.75
C GLY A 153 -10.41 -7.82 6.46
N ALA A 154 -11.05 -8.08 5.32
CA ALA A 154 -10.63 -7.56 4.03
C ALA A 154 -10.85 -6.05 3.97
N HIS A 155 -9.81 -5.26 3.73
CA HIS A 155 -9.97 -3.84 3.43
C HIS A 155 -10.76 -3.69 2.12
N GLU A 156 -11.87 -2.97 2.20
CA GLU A 156 -12.77 -2.77 1.07
C GLU A 156 -12.09 -1.89 0.01
N LEU A 157 -12.12 -2.34 -1.25
CA LEU A 157 -11.56 -1.59 -2.37
C LEU A 157 -12.33 -0.27 -2.55
N PRO A 158 -11.66 0.91 -2.45
CA PRO A 158 -12.29 2.18 -2.76
C PRO A 158 -12.57 2.26 -4.27
N VAL A 159 -13.84 2.35 -4.63
CA VAL A 159 -14.29 2.49 -6.02
C VAL A 159 -15.11 3.77 -6.10
N PHE A 160 -14.75 4.66 -7.03
CA PHE A 160 -15.41 5.93 -7.24
C PHE A 160 -15.94 6.01 -8.67
N CYS A 161 -17.25 6.10 -8.83
CA CYS A 161 -17.86 6.37 -10.12
C CYS A 161 -18.11 7.88 -10.24
N VAL A 162 -17.56 8.50 -11.28
CA VAL A 162 -17.53 9.96 -11.43
C VAL A 162 -17.96 10.43 -12.82
N THR A 163 -18.60 11.59 -12.86
CA THR A 163 -18.87 12.35 -14.08
C THR A 163 -18.27 13.75 -13.97
N SER A 164 -17.11 13.93 -14.59
CA SER A 164 -16.40 15.21 -14.58
C SER A 164 -17.12 16.26 -15.42
N THR A 165 -17.73 15.85 -16.53
CA THR A 165 -18.45 16.75 -17.45
C THR A 165 -19.63 17.43 -16.75
N GLU A 166 -20.46 16.66 -16.05
CA GLU A 166 -21.58 17.22 -15.32
C GLU A 166 -21.14 18.04 -14.10
N TYR A 167 -20.07 17.63 -13.41
CA TYR A 167 -19.52 18.43 -12.31
C TYR A 167 -19.04 19.81 -12.77
N MET A 168 -18.37 19.89 -13.92
CA MET A 168 -17.87 21.16 -14.45
C MET A 168 -19.01 22.12 -14.81
N LYS A 169 -20.17 21.63 -15.28
CA LYS A 169 -21.34 22.47 -15.55
C LYS A 169 -21.88 23.20 -14.31
N HIS A 170 -21.66 22.66 -13.11
CA HIS A 170 -22.04 23.35 -11.85
C HIS A 170 -21.10 24.49 -11.47
N LEU A 171 -19.92 24.58 -12.09
CA LEU A 171 -18.97 25.66 -11.85
C LEU A 171 -19.27 26.90 -12.71
N GLU A 172 -20.08 26.73 -13.74
CA GLU A 172 -20.51 27.79 -14.66
C GLU A 172 -21.96 28.19 -14.35
N PRO A 173 -22.34 29.46 -14.58
CA PRO A 173 -23.75 29.85 -14.53
C PRO A 173 -24.55 29.07 -15.58
N TYR A 174 -25.66 28.46 -15.17
CA TYR A 174 -26.55 27.71 -16.07
C TYR A 174 -27.99 28.24 -16.00
N SER A 175 -28.71 28.07 -17.12
CA SER A 175 -30.14 28.39 -17.20
C SER A 175 -30.97 27.35 -16.44
N PRO A 176 -32.06 27.73 -15.75
CA PRO A 176 -33.00 26.78 -15.16
C PRO A 176 -33.65 25.82 -16.18
N LEU A 177 -33.64 26.17 -17.46
CA LEU A 177 -34.12 25.32 -18.56
C LEU A 177 -33.07 24.33 -19.06
N GLU A 178 -31.79 24.56 -18.74
CA GLU A 178 -30.66 23.70 -19.08
C GLU A 178 -29.78 23.41 -17.86
N PRO A 179 -30.35 22.88 -16.77
CA PRO A 179 -29.59 22.51 -15.59
C PRO A 179 -28.63 21.35 -15.89
N PRO A 180 -27.52 21.21 -15.13
CA PRO A 180 -26.67 20.03 -15.19
C PRO A 180 -27.45 18.73 -14.94
N GLY A 181 -27.05 17.66 -15.62
CA GLY A 181 -27.76 16.38 -15.66
C GLY A 181 -27.76 15.59 -14.35
N VAL A 182 -26.91 15.96 -13.39
CA VAL A 182 -26.84 15.36 -12.05
C VAL A 182 -26.50 16.41 -11.02
N SER A 183 -26.85 16.19 -9.75
CA SER A 183 -26.39 17.03 -8.64
C SER A 183 -24.87 16.93 -8.40
N VAL A 184 -24.31 17.95 -7.73
CA VAL A 184 -22.88 18.02 -7.36
C VAL A 184 -22.44 16.77 -6.59
N GLN A 185 -23.24 16.29 -5.64
CA GLN A 185 -22.93 15.10 -4.84
C GLN A 185 -22.98 13.83 -5.70
N ARG A 186 -23.99 13.70 -6.57
CA ARG A 186 -24.15 12.54 -7.46
C ARG A 186 -23.11 12.47 -8.58
N SER A 187 -22.40 13.56 -8.85
CA SER A 187 -21.24 13.54 -9.77
C SER A 187 -20.08 12.67 -9.27
N GLY A 188 -20.03 12.32 -7.98
CA GLY A 188 -18.96 11.52 -7.35
C GLY A 188 -17.63 12.27 -7.14
N ILE A 189 -17.44 13.43 -7.77
CA ILE A 189 -16.22 14.24 -7.64
C ILE A 189 -15.94 14.69 -6.20
N PRO A 190 -16.91 15.17 -5.39
CA PRO A 190 -16.64 15.54 -4.00
C PRO A 190 -16.09 14.39 -3.16
N ALA A 191 -16.65 13.17 -3.31
CA ALA A 191 -16.19 11.99 -2.59
C ALA A 191 -14.77 11.60 -3.00
N LEU A 192 -14.48 11.62 -4.31
CA LEU A 192 -13.11 11.39 -4.82
C LEU A 192 -12.13 12.45 -4.28
N ARG A 193 -12.50 13.73 -4.28
CA ARG A 193 -11.67 14.82 -3.73
C ARG A 193 -11.37 14.58 -2.25
N HIS A 194 -12.37 14.23 -1.45
CA HIS A 194 -12.18 13.93 -0.03
C HIS A 194 -11.21 12.74 0.18
N PHE A 195 -11.37 11.68 -0.62
CA PHE A 195 -10.45 10.55 -0.59
C PHE A 195 -9.01 10.96 -0.93
N LEU A 196 -8.81 11.73 -2.01
CA LEU A 196 -7.49 12.21 -2.44
C LEU A 196 -6.80 13.08 -1.37
N LEU A 197 -7.55 13.97 -0.73
CA LEU A 197 -7.04 14.84 0.33
C LEU A 197 -6.63 14.06 1.60
N ASN A 198 -7.24 12.90 1.83
CA ASN A 198 -6.91 12.03 2.97
C ASN A 198 -5.73 11.07 2.70
N LEU A 199 -5.22 10.98 1.46
CA LEU A 199 -4.12 10.08 1.12
C LEU A 199 -2.84 10.32 1.95
N PRO A 200 -2.38 11.56 2.22
CA PRO A 200 -1.19 11.79 3.02
C PRO A 200 -1.28 11.24 4.45
N HIS A 201 -2.48 11.31 5.03
CA HIS A 201 -2.77 10.73 6.33
C HIS A 201 -2.71 9.20 6.27
N LYS A 202 -3.37 8.59 5.26
CA LYS A 202 -3.31 7.14 5.02
C LYS A 202 -1.91 6.62 4.71
N SER A 203 -1.04 7.44 4.12
CA SER A 203 0.37 7.08 3.86
C SER A 203 1.29 7.28 5.08
N GLY A 204 0.75 7.63 6.26
CA GLY A 204 1.52 7.77 7.49
C GLY A 204 2.39 9.02 7.58
N ARG A 205 2.23 10.01 6.67
CA ARG A 205 3.06 11.23 6.69
C ARG A 205 2.76 12.12 7.89
N SER A 206 1.49 12.17 8.31
CA SER A 206 1.07 12.83 9.57
C SER A 206 1.75 12.20 10.77
N LEU A 207 1.81 10.86 10.82
CA LEU A 207 2.49 10.11 11.87
C LEU A 207 4.00 10.34 11.85
N ALA A 208 4.62 10.37 10.67
CA ALA A 208 6.05 10.67 10.53
C ALA A 208 6.40 12.08 11.04
N LEU A 209 5.57 13.08 10.73
CA LEU A 209 5.73 14.44 11.24
C LEU A 209 5.58 14.49 12.76
N LYS A 210 4.54 13.83 13.30
CA LYS A 210 4.35 13.68 14.76
C LYS A 210 5.59 13.09 15.42
N ARG A 211 6.08 11.96 14.91
CA ARG A 211 7.30 11.28 15.42
C ARG A 211 8.53 12.17 15.37
N HIS A 212 8.70 12.96 14.32
CA HIS A 212 9.83 13.89 14.20
C HIS A 212 9.82 14.92 15.33
N CYS A 213 8.66 15.52 15.62
CA CYS A 213 8.51 16.52 16.68
C CYS A 213 8.55 15.90 18.08
N ASP A 214 7.74 14.87 18.35
CA ASP A 214 7.57 14.28 19.69
C ASP A 214 8.78 13.47 20.15
N ILE A 215 9.48 12.79 19.24
CA ILE A 215 10.56 11.86 19.59
C ILE A 215 11.91 12.46 19.22
N ARG A 216 12.19 12.70 17.94
CA ARG A 216 13.55 13.02 17.47
C ARG A 216 14.04 14.39 17.96
N VAL A 217 13.26 15.45 17.72
CA VAL A 217 13.64 16.81 18.15
C VAL A 217 13.71 16.86 19.68
N ARG A 218 12.77 16.22 20.37
CA ARG A 218 12.73 16.19 21.84
C ARG A 218 13.91 15.41 22.45
N ALA A 219 14.31 14.27 21.87
CA ALA A 219 15.48 13.51 22.28
C ALA A 219 16.76 14.36 22.15
N LEU A 220 16.94 15.02 20.99
CA LEU A 220 18.07 15.91 20.74
C LEU A 220 18.14 17.04 21.78
N LEU A 221 17.03 17.75 22.02
CA LEU A 221 16.98 18.83 23.01
C LEU A 221 17.25 18.32 24.44
N SER A 222 16.89 17.07 24.75
CA SER A 222 17.14 16.48 26.07
C SER A 222 18.61 16.10 26.26
N SER A 223 19.25 15.54 25.23
CA SER A 223 20.69 15.29 25.24
C SER A 223 21.48 16.60 25.35
N MET A 224 21.10 17.65 24.60
CA MET A 224 21.70 18.99 24.74
C MET A 224 21.50 19.60 26.14
N ALA A 225 20.30 19.44 26.73
CA ALA A 225 20.02 19.89 28.09
C ALA A 225 20.87 19.15 29.13
N LEU A 226 21.09 17.84 28.94
CA LEU A 226 21.98 17.04 29.77
C LEU A 226 23.39 17.60 29.72
N SER A 227 23.97 17.84 28.53
CA SER A 227 25.31 18.42 28.37
C SER A 227 25.50 19.81 29.00
N CYS A 228 24.41 20.53 29.28
CA CYS A 228 24.44 21.84 29.95
C CYS A 228 24.31 21.76 31.49
N SER A 229 24.11 20.57 32.05
CA SER A 229 24.00 20.37 33.50
C SER A 229 25.40 20.36 34.12
N GLY A 230 25.65 21.07 35.21
CA GLY A 230 26.91 20.92 35.95
C GLY A 230 26.98 19.55 36.64
N PHE A 231 28.15 18.90 36.65
CA PHE A 231 28.30 17.52 37.13
C PHE A 231 29.27 17.38 38.31
N ARG A 232 29.02 16.37 39.15
CA ARG A 232 29.90 15.94 40.23
C ARG A 232 30.28 14.45 40.06
N PRO A 233 31.55 14.06 40.28
CA PRO A 233 31.99 12.68 40.28
C PRO A 233 31.18 11.82 41.25
N MET A 234 30.84 10.61 40.83
CA MET A 234 30.02 9.69 41.62
C MET A 234 30.86 8.55 42.21
N LEU A 235 30.68 8.26 43.50
CA LEU A 235 31.44 7.26 44.28
C LEU A 235 31.36 5.82 43.74
N ARG A 236 30.40 5.50 42.87
CA ARG A 236 30.17 4.15 42.30
C ARG A 236 30.14 4.11 40.78
N ARG A 237 30.79 5.08 40.12
CA ARG A 237 30.79 5.18 38.66
C ARG A 237 31.19 3.87 37.97
N GLU A 238 32.24 3.20 38.42
CA GLU A 238 32.73 1.99 37.76
C GLU A 238 31.73 0.84 37.74
N LEU A 239 30.93 0.68 38.81
CA LEU A 239 29.89 -0.33 38.85
C LEU A 239 28.77 0.01 37.85
N LEU A 240 28.32 1.26 37.84
CA LEU A 240 27.29 1.71 36.90
C LEU A 240 27.77 1.67 35.45
N ARG A 241 29.04 2.01 35.20
CA ARG A 241 29.66 1.94 33.88
C ARG A 241 29.61 0.51 33.36
N LYS A 242 30.00 -0.47 34.18
CA LYS A 242 29.90 -1.89 33.81
C LYS A 242 28.47 -2.30 33.45
N VAL A 243 27.46 -1.84 34.22
CA VAL A 243 26.05 -2.12 33.91
C VAL A 243 25.66 -1.57 32.53
N VAL A 244 26.03 -0.33 32.23
CA VAL A 244 25.71 0.31 30.93
C VAL A 244 26.49 -0.33 29.78
N THR A 245 27.80 -0.54 29.92
CA THR A 245 28.63 -1.18 28.88
C THR A 245 28.14 -2.59 28.58
N ASN A 246 27.77 -3.39 29.59
CA ASN A 246 27.21 -4.73 29.39
C ASN A 246 25.87 -4.68 28.63
N ALA A 247 25.01 -3.70 28.93
CA ALA A 247 23.74 -3.52 28.22
C ALA A 247 23.97 -3.12 26.76
N VAL A 248 24.91 -2.21 26.50
CA VAL A 248 25.33 -1.80 25.13
C VAL A 248 25.85 -2.99 24.33
N GLU A 249 26.79 -3.76 24.88
CA GLU A 249 27.31 -4.96 24.24
C GLU A 249 26.21 -5.99 23.97
N SER A 250 25.29 -6.18 24.93
CA SER A 250 24.15 -7.10 24.79
C SER A 250 23.20 -6.69 23.68
N MET A 251 22.90 -5.39 23.53
CA MET A 251 22.07 -4.88 22.43
C MET A 251 22.75 -5.12 21.06
N LEU A 252 24.06 -4.90 20.96
CA LEU A 252 24.81 -5.13 19.72
C LEU A 252 24.85 -6.62 19.35
N MET A 253 25.04 -7.52 20.32
CA MET A 253 25.00 -8.97 20.10
C MET A 253 23.60 -9.47 19.73
N CYS A 254 22.57 -8.93 20.39
CA CYS A 254 21.16 -9.24 20.11
C CYS A 254 20.84 -9.04 18.62
N CYS A 255 21.34 -7.96 18.00
CA CYS A 255 21.11 -7.71 16.59
C CYS A 255 21.51 -8.89 15.69
N GLY A 256 22.72 -9.43 15.90
CA GLY A 256 23.20 -10.57 15.14
C GLY A 256 22.40 -11.85 15.40
N ARG A 257 22.01 -12.08 16.66
CA ARG A 257 21.20 -13.24 17.04
C ARG A 257 19.82 -13.23 16.37
N VAL A 258 19.08 -12.13 16.52
CA VAL A 258 17.72 -11.98 15.98
C VAL A 258 17.72 -12.12 14.45
N ILE A 259 18.73 -11.56 13.77
CA ILE A 259 18.88 -11.72 12.31
C ILE A 259 19.11 -13.18 11.93
N LYS A 260 19.96 -13.90 12.68
CA LYS A 260 20.29 -15.29 12.40
C LYS A 260 19.07 -16.20 12.60
N GLU A 261 18.33 -16.00 13.69
CA GLU A 261 17.08 -16.71 14.00
C GLU A 261 16.04 -16.47 12.89
N PHE A 262 15.82 -15.21 12.49
CA PHE A 262 14.93 -14.90 11.38
C PHE A 262 15.33 -15.58 10.07
N CYS A 263 16.62 -15.59 9.72
CA CYS A 263 17.10 -16.27 8.53
C CYS A 263 16.85 -17.78 8.59
N SER A 264 17.07 -18.39 9.76
CA SER A 264 16.84 -19.80 10.00
C SER A 264 15.36 -20.16 9.87
N ASP A 265 14.48 -19.38 10.48
CA ASP A 265 13.07 -19.76 10.59
C ASP A 265 12.27 -19.44 9.33
N ASN A 266 12.60 -18.32 8.65
CA ASN A 266 11.77 -17.82 7.57
C ASN A 266 12.41 -18.01 6.18
N ILE A 267 13.71 -17.78 6.05
CA ILE A 267 14.38 -17.83 4.74
C ILE A 267 14.72 -19.27 4.34
N LEU A 268 15.09 -20.09 5.32
CA LEU A 268 15.29 -21.52 5.09
C LEU A 268 13.98 -22.20 4.65
N GLU A 269 12.84 -21.87 5.28
CA GLU A 269 11.55 -22.44 4.86
C GLU A 269 11.23 -22.11 3.39
N VAL A 270 11.45 -20.86 2.96
CA VAL A 270 11.26 -20.45 1.56
C VAL A 270 12.17 -21.24 0.63
N LYS A 271 13.45 -21.39 0.99
CA LYS A 271 14.43 -22.14 0.20
C LYS A 271 14.05 -23.62 0.10
N ASP A 272 13.68 -24.25 1.21
CA ASP A 272 13.29 -25.64 1.26
C ASP A 272 12.00 -25.88 0.47
N ARG A 273 11.04 -24.95 0.52
CA ARG A 273 9.82 -25.02 -0.27
C ARG A 273 10.13 -25.04 -1.77
N PHE A 274 11.03 -24.17 -2.23
CA PHE A 274 11.51 -24.20 -3.61
C PHE A 274 12.12 -25.55 -3.97
N GLU A 275 12.98 -26.11 -3.10
CA GLU A 275 13.69 -27.37 -3.39
C GLU A 275 12.79 -28.59 -3.40
N ILE A 276 11.83 -28.67 -2.48
CA ILE A 276 10.93 -29.82 -2.34
C ILE A 276 9.85 -29.82 -3.42
N ARG A 277 9.33 -28.65 -3.79
CA ARG A 277 8.16 -28.54 -4.68
C ARG A 277 8.51 -28.39 -6.16
N GLU A 278 9.74 -28.06 -6.50
CA GLU A 278 10.17 -27.85 -7.90
C GLU A 278 9.91 -29.07 -8.80
N SER A 279 10.13 -30.29 -8.29
CA SER A 279 9.82 -31.52 -9.04
C SER A 279 8.34 -31.62 -9.41
N ILE A 280 7.44 -31.31 -8.47
CA ILE A 280 5.99 -31.33 -8.67
C ILE A 280 5.57 -30.25 -9.67
N TRP A 281 6.19 -29.08 -9.63
CA TRP A 281 5.90 -28.02 -10.60
C TRP A 281 6.30 -28.42 -12.01
N ILE A 282 7.47 -29.06 -12.15
CA ILE A 282 7.97 -29.56 -13.43
C ILE A 282 7.05 -30.66 -13.97
N GLU A 283 6.60 -31.61 -13.15
CA GLU A 283 5.65 -32.67 -13.57
C GLU A 283 4.32 -32.09 -14.06
N LYS A 284 3.77 -31.09 -13.36
CA LYS A 284 2.55 -30.38 -13.79
C LYS A 284 2.78 -29.58 -15.08
N ALA A 285 3.95 -28.94 -15.22
CA ALA A 285 4.32 -28.21 -16.42
C ALA A 285 4.46 -29.16 -17.63
N GLU A 286 5.04 -30.33 -17.41
CA GLU A 286 5.17 -31.38 -18.41
C GLU A 286 3.81 -31.82 -18.95
N ALA A 287 2.82 -32.03 -18.06
CA ALA A 287 1.46 -32.36 -18.47
C ALA A 287 0.80 -31.26 -19.31
N LEU A 288 1.09 -29.97 -19.04
CA LEU A 288 0.64 -28.86 -19.89
C LEU A 288 1.34 -28.86 -21.25
N CYS A 289 2.66 -29.10 -21.29
CA CYS A 289 3.42 -29.24 -22.53
C CYS A 289 2.87 -30.38 -23.39
N ASP A 290 2.57 -31.55 -22.80
CA ASP A 290 1.98 -32.69 -23.51
C ASP A 290 0.57 -32.40 -24.03
N LYS A 291 -0.22 -31.60 -23.29
CA LYS A 291 -1.52 -31.11 -23.76
C LYS A 291 -1.36 -30.17 -24.96
N TRP A 292 -0.41 -29.24 -24.92
CA TRP A 292 -0.18 -28.28 -25.98
C TRP A 292 0.49 -28.89 -27.22
N ALA A 293 1.27 -29.96 -27.06
CA ALA A 293 1.86 -30.71 -28.16
C ALA A 293 0.81 -31.31 -29.11
N LYS A 294 -0.42 -31.54 -28.61
CA LYS A 294 -1.58 -32.01 -29.39
C LYS A 294 -2.20 -30.93 -30.26
N TYR A 295 -1.82 -29.66 -30.09
CA TYR A 295 -2.28 -28.60 -30.99
C TYR A 295 -1.74 -28.83 -32.40
N ASN A 296 -2.49 -28.38 -33.40
CA ASN A 296 -2.03 -28.48 -34.78
C ASN A 296 -0.72 -27.69 -34.98
N PRO A 297 0.13 -28.06 -35.96
CA PRO A 297 1.46 -27.47 -36.12
C PRO A 297 1.49 -25.94 -36.26
N ALA A 298 0.47 -25.38 -36.91
CA ALA A 298 0.34 -23.95 -37.14
C ALA A 298 -0.10 -23.20 -35.88
N GLY A 299 -1.04 -23.76 -35.12
CA GLY A 299 -1.53 -23.21 -33.85
C GLY A 299 -0.44 -23.21 -32.79
N HIS A 300 0.30 -24.32 -32.65
CA HIS A 300 1.46 -24.35 -31.76
C HIS A 300 2.53 -23.33 -32.21
N LEU A 301 2.80 -23.20 -33.51
CA LEU A 301 3.73 -22.16 -34.01
C LEU A 301 3.24 -20.75 -33.65
N ALA A 302 1.95 -20.49 -33.75
CA ALA A 302 1.38 -19.19 -33.43
C ALA A 302 1.54 -18.85 -31.94
N PHE A 303 1.33 -19.80 -31.03
CA PHE A 303 1.65 -19.59 -29.61
C PHE A 303 3.14 -19.30 -29.40
N VAL A 304 4.04 -20.06 -30.02
CA VAL A 304 5.49 -19.83 -29.89
C VAL A 304 5.90 -18.44 -30.41
N ARG A 305 5.40 -18.03 -31.58
CA ARG A 305 5.70 -16.72 -32.19
C ARG A 305 5.17 -15.53 -31.40
N ASN A 306 4.08 -15.73 -30.67
CA ASN A 306 3.47 -14.69 -29.86
C ASN A 306 3.78 -14.91 -28.37
N GLU A 307 4.93 -15.51 -28.05
CA GLU A 307 5.47 -15.65 -26.69
C GLU A 307 4.48 -16.29 -25.69
N GLY A 308 3.69 -17.26 -26.17
CA GLY A 308 2.70 -17.97 -25.39
C GLY A 308 1.33 -17.28 -25.30
N HIS A 309 1.16 -16.08 -25.87
CA HIS A 309 -0.11 -15.36 -25.91
C HIS A 309 -0.78 -15.45 -27.28
N TRP A 310 -1.81 -16.28 -27.41
CA TRP A 310 -2.53 -16.40 -28.67
C TRP A 310 -4.00 -16.74 -28.48
N LYS A 311 -4.80 -16.42 -29.49
CA LYS A 311 -6.23 -16.73 -29.54
C LYS A 311 -6.51 -17.75 -30.65
N THR A 312 -7.19 -18.83 -30.30
CA THR A 312 -7.73 -19.76 -31.30
C THR A 312 -9.24 -19.91 -31.14
N SER A 313 -9.92 -20.39 -32.18
CA SER A 313 -11.35 -20.70 -32.13
C SER A 313 -11.68 -21.81 -31.12
N ALA A 314 -10.75 -22.73 -30.86
CA ALA A 314 -10.97 -23.89 -30.00
C ALA A 314 -10.72 -23.63 -28.51
N CYS A 315 -9.71 -22.81 -28.16
CA CYS A 315 -9.34 -22.56 -26.76
C CYS A 315 -9.58 -21.12 -26.30
N GLY A 316 -10.10 -20.24 -27.16
CA GLY A 316 -10.22 -18.82 -26.86
C GLY A 316 -8.86 -18.15 -26.73
N THR A 317 -8.80 -17.07 -25.96
CA THR A 317 -7.56 -16.38 -25.62
C THR A 317 -6.84 -17.15 -24.52
N ALA A 318 -5.63 -17.63 -24.78
CA ALA A 318 -4.81 -18.36 -23.82
C ALA A 318 -3.44 -17.71 -23.63
N ASN A 319 -2.87 -17.90 -22.44
CA ASN A 319 -1.54 -17.40 -22.07
C ASN A 319 -0.75 -18.53 -21.39
N TRP A 320 0.15 -19.18 -22.14
CA TRP A 320 0.94 -20.32 -21.64
C TRP A 320 1.82 -19.94 -20.45
N ASN A 321 2.47 -18.77 -20.50
CA ASN A 321 3.30 -18.30 -19.38
C ASN A 321 2.47 -18.15 -18.10
N ASN A 322 1.25 -17.61 -18.21
CA ASN A 322 0.37 -17.48 -17.05
C ASN A 322 -0.06 -18.85 -16.51
N SER A 323 -0.35 -19.82 -17.38
CA SER A 323 -0.69 -21.19 -16.95
C SER A 323 0.48 -21.90 -16.26
N LEU A 324 1.71 -21.73 -16.75
CA LEU A 324 2.89 -22.34 -16.14
C LEU A 324 3.25 -21.67 -14.81
N ILE A 325 3.31 -20.34 -14.76
CA ILE A 325 3.68 -19.64 -13.54
C ILE A 325 2.64 -19.84 -12.43
N GLN A 326 1.36 -20.05 -12.79
CA GLN A 326 0.30 -20.31 -11.81
C GLN A 326 0.58 -21.56 -10.96
N ILE A 327 1.21 -22.59 -11.54
CA ILE A 327 1.56 -23.84 -10.84
C ILE A 327 2.45 -23.55 -9.62
N MET A 328 3.49 -22.74 -9.81
CA MET A 328 4.40 -22.35 -8.74
C MET A 328 3.76 -21.29 -7.84
N ARG A 329 2.98 -20.37 -8.41
CA ARG A 329 2.32 -19.29 -7.68
C ARG A 329 1.38 -19.83 -6.59
N ASP A 330 0.58 -20.84 -6.92
CA ASP A 330 -0.35 -21.48 -5.98
C ASP A 330 0.36 -22.02 -4.73
N ASP A 331 1.59 -22.52 -4.88
CA ASP A 331 2.38 -23.07 -3.77
C ASP A 331 3.25 -22.03 -3.06
N MET A 332 3.88 -21.10 -3.81
CA MET A 332 4.89 -20.18 -3.26
C MET A 332 4.34 -18.83 -2.81
N GLU A 333 3.28 -18.31 -3.44
CA GLU A 333 2.70 -17.02 -3.06
C GLU A 333 2.24 -17.00 -1.60
N PRO A 334 1.61 -18.06 -1.03
CA PRO A 334 1.27 -18.10 0.39
C PRO A 334 2.49 -18.03 1.33
N VAL A 335 3.55 -18.78 1.05
CA VAL A 335 4.78 -18.81 1.88
C VAL A 335 5.50 -17.46 1.84
N LEU A 336 5.61 -16.88 0.64
CA LEU A 336 6.24 -15.56 0.45
C LEU A 336 5.41 -14.42 1.06
N ASN A 337 4.08 -14.53 1.01
CA ASN A 337 3.19 -13.61 1.72
C ASN A 337 3.36 -13.75 3.23
N HIS A 338 3.45 -14.98 3.76
CA HIS A 338 3.70 -15.22 5.18
C HIS A 338 5.01 -14.57 5.66
N LEU A 339 6.09 -14.73 4.90
CA LEU A 339 7.36 -14.03 5.14
C LEU A 339 7.16 -12.52 5.27
N CYS A 340 6.36 -11.90 4.38
CA CYS A 340 6.13 -10.46 4.39
C CYS A 340 5.20 -9.98 5.49
N ASP A 341 4.16 -10.74 5.81
CA ASP A 341 3.07 -10.30 6.68
C ASP A 341 3.25 -10.72 8.13
N HIS A 342 4.02 -11.79 8.36
CA HIS A 342 4.29 -12.32 9.70
C HIS A 342 5.78 -12.32 9.99
N GLY A 343 6.61 -12.86 9.08
CA GLY A 343 8.05 -12.96 9.30
C GLY A 343 8.72 -11.59 9.56
N LEU A 344 8.53 -10.63 8.65
CA LEU A 344 9.14 -9.29 8.78
C LEU A 344 8.58 -8.46 9.94
N PRO A 345 7.27 -8.46 10.22
CA PRO A 345 6.75 -7.84 11.44
C PRO A 345 7.20 -8.53 12.73
N HIS A 346 7.34 -9.86 12.73
CA HIS A 346 7.87 -10.59 13.88
C HIS A 346 9.34 -10.23 14.13
N LEU A 347 10.16 -10.18 13.08
CA LEU A 347 11.55 -9.68 13.16
C LEU A 347 11.61 -8.34 13.90
N ARG A 348 10.76 -7.38 13.50
CA ARG A 348 10.65 -6.07 14.18
C ARG A 348 10.30 -6.23 15.65
N SER A 349 9.26 -7.00 15.97
CA SER A 349 8.80 -7.18 17.35
C SER A 349 9.87 -7.81 18.23
N GLU A 350 10.58 -8.82 17.74
CA GLU A 350 11.67 -9.48 18.48
C GLU A 350 12.82 -8.51 18.80
N PHE A 351 13.18 -7.64 17.85
CA PHE A 351 14.14 -6.56 18.09
C PHE A 351 13.71 -5.63 19.21
N LEU A 352 12.46 -5.16 19.15
CA LEU A 352 11.94 -4.20 20.13
C LEU A 352 11.78 -4.82 21.52
N LEU A 353 11.24 -6.03 21.60
CA LEU A 353 11.10 -6.76 22.86
C LEU A 353 12.46 -7.01 23.50
N THR A 354 13.44 -7.50 22.74
CA THR A 354 14.76 -7.78 23.30
C THR A 354 15.47 -6.50 23.76
N PHE A 355 15.36 -5.40 23.01
CA PHE A 355 15.93 -4.12 23.43
C PHE A 355 15.23 -3.55 24.66
N ASP A 356 13.91 -3.68 24.74
CA ASP A 356 13.13 -3.26 25.90
C ASP A 356 13.57 -4.01 27.16
N ASP A 357 13.69 -5.34 27.07
CA ASP A 357 14.15 -6.18 28.18
C ASP A 357 15.55 -5.77 28.67
N ILE A 358 16.49 -5.53 27.74
CA ILE A 358 17.86 -5.11 28.08
C ILE A 358 17.86 -3.71 28.74
N LEU A 359 17.08 -2.77 28.22
CA LEU A 359 16.99 -1.42 28.77
C LEU A 359 16.31 -1.42 30.14
N GLU A 360 15.26 -2.21 30.34
CA GLU A 360 14.56 -2.34 31.62
C GLU A 360 15.44 -3.00 32.69
N ASP A 361 16.19 -4.04 32.33
CA ASP A 361 17.19 -4.66 33.22
C ASP A 361 18.29 -3.66 33.60
N MET A 362 18.86 -2.96 32.62
CA MET A 362 19.84 -1.89 32.86
C MET A 362 19.29 -0.81 33.81
N GLN A 363 18.07 -0.30 33.56
CA GLN A 363 17.43 0.69 34.44
C GLN A 363 17.25 0.15 35.86
N THR A 364 16.82 -1.11 35.99
CA THR A 364 16.60 -1.77 37.27
C THR A 364 17.90 -1.92 38.05
N GLN A 365 18.97 -2.38 37.41
CA GLN A 365 20.29 -2.51 38.03
C GLN A 365 20.87 -1.16 38.46
N ILE A 366 20.74 -0.12 37.63
CA ILE A 366 21.14 1.26 38.00
C ILE A 366 20.37 1.72 39.24
N ARG A 367 19.03 1.57 39.26
CA ARG A 367 18.20 1.94 40.42
C ARG A 367 18.59 1.18 41.69
N GLN A 368 18.89 -0.11 41.59
CA GLN A 368 19.35 -0.92 42.72
C GLN A 368 20.72 -0.45 43.25
N CYS A 369 21.67 -0.16 42.36
CA CYS A 369 22.98 0.38 42.73
C CYS A 369 22.87 1.72 43.47
N LEU A 370 21.89 2.54 43.07
CA LEU A 370 21.60 3.86 43.65
C LEU A 370 20.83 3.79 44.99
N ARG A 371 19.91 2.83 45.18
CA ARG A 371 19.14 2.68 46.44
C ARG A 371 20.01 2.58 47.70
N ASN A 372 21.19 1.97 47.56
CA ASN A 372 22.11 1.76 48.68
C ASN A 372 23.03 2.98 48.97
N THR A 373 22.95 4.05 48.18
CA THR A 373 23.83 5.22 48.28
C THR A 373 22.97 6.45 48.62
N VAL A 374 22.59 6.56 49.90
CA VAL A 374 21.88 7.69 50.57
C VAL A 374 20.76 8.35 49.74
N GLN A 375 19.51 8.16 50.20
CA GLN A 375 18.22 8.67 49.69
C GLN A 375 18.15 10.15 49.21
N GLN A 376 19.17 10.99 49.44
CA GLN A 376 19.19 12.40 49.02
C GLN A 376 19.73 12.63 47.59
N GLN A 377 20.57 11.76 47.02
CA GLN A 377 21.10 11.97 45.66
C GLN A 377 20.17 11.44 44.55
N VAL A 378 19.35 10.42 44.78
CA VAL A 378 18.42 9.87 43.76
C VAL A 378 17.30 10.85 43.37
N LYS A 379 17.05 11.89 44.19
CA LYS A 379 16.15 13.01 43.85
C LYS A 379 16.82 14.11 43.01
N SER A 380 18.11 13.98 42.66
CA SER A 380 18.76 14.97 41.79
C SER A 380 18.07 14.93 40.42
N ALA A 381 17.65 16.11 39.95
CA ALA A 381 17.01 16.29 38.65
C ALA A 381 17.83 15.69 37.49
N THR A 382 19.14 15.48 37.68
CA THR A 382 20.03 14.88 36.68
C THR A 382 19.75 13.39 36.46
N TYR A 383 19.42 12.62 37.51
CA TYR A 383 19.08 11.19 37.37
C TYR A 383 17.76 10.99 36.63
N LEU A 384 16.75 11.80 36.97
CA LEU A 384 15.47 11.79 36.28
C LEU A 384 15.67 12.12 34.79
N ARG A 385 16.52 13.10 34.47
CA ARG A 385 16.85 13.43 33.09
C ARG A 385 17.55 12.29 32.34
N PHE A 386 18.42 11.52 32.98
CA PHE A 386 19.03 10.34 32.34
C PHE A 386 17.99 9.29 31.98
N PHE A 387 17.10 8.94 32.92
CA PHE A 387 16.00 8.01 32.64
C PHE A 387 15.04 8.54 31.58
N ASP A 388 14.70 9.83 31.61
CA ASP A 388 13.91 10.48 30.56
C ASP A 388 14.59 10.40 29.19
N THR A 389 15.92 10.47 29.15
CA THR A 389 16.69 10.32 27.92
C THR A 389 16.68 8.87 27.46
N LEU A 390 16.81 7.88 28.36
CA LEU A 390 16.68 6.46 28.00
C LEU A 390 15.32 6.14 27.37
N GLU A 391 14.22 6.63 27.93
CA GLU A 391 12.88 6.46 27.34
C GLU A 391 12.79 7.09 25.93
N LYS A 392 13.45 8.22 25.72
CA LYS A 392 13.53 8.85 24.39
C LYS A 392 14.41 8.05 23.43
N GLN A 393 15.48 7.41 23.91
CA GLN A 393 16.30 6.52 23.09
C GLN A 393 15.52 5.26 22.71
N LYS A 394 14.76 4.66 23.63
CA LYS A 394 13.82 3.56 23.36
C LYS A 394 12.80 3.94 22.28
N GLY A 395 12.21 5.14 22.40
CA GLY A 395 11.35 5.70 21.36
C GLY A 395 12.05 5.90 20.01
N SER A 396 13.32 6.31 20.04
CA SER A 396 14.15 6.51 18.83
C SER A 396 14.50 5.20 18.15
N ILE A 397 14.86 4.16 18.91
CA ILE A 397 15.08 2.79 18.41
C ILE A 397 13.81 2.27 17.76
N THR A 398 12.66 2.42 18.43
CA THR A 398 11.35 2.01 17.89
C THR A 398 11.04 2.69 16.55
N ALA A 399 11.22 4.02 16.50
CA ALA A 399 10.98 4.79 15.29
C ALA A 399 11.95 4.44 14.15
N SER A 400 13.22 4.19 14.47
CA SER A 400 14.23 3.77 13.49
C SER A 400 13.92 2.37 12.96
N MET A 401 13.54 1.42 13.82
CA MET A 401 13.13 0.07 13.39
C MET A 401 11.92 0.09 12.48
N ASP A 402 10.89 0.89 12.78
CA ASP A 402 9.75 1.10 11.87
C ASP A 402 10.22 1.58 10.49
N SER A 403 11.12 2.57 10.47
CA SER A 403 11.63 3.17 9.24
C SER A 403 12.57 2.25 8.44
N LEU A 404 13.11 1.21 9.07
CA LEU A 404 13.96 0.20 8.45
C LEU A 404 13.14 -0.99 7.90
N VAL A 405 12.17 -1.47 8.67
CA VAL A 405 11.38 -2.66 8.33
C VAL A 405 10.36 -2.36 7.24
N GLU A 406 9.73 -1.19 7.23
CA GLU A 406 8.73 -0.86 6.19
C GLU A 406 9.34 -0.86 4.77
N PRO A 407 10.50 -0.23 4.50
CA PRO A 407 11.15 -0.35 3.19
C PRO A 407 11.61 -1.76 2.84
N LEU A 408 12.03 -2.55 3.84
CA LEU A 408 12.38 -3.96 3.63
C LEU A 408 11.15 -4.74 3.18
N GLN A 409 10.04 -4.66 3.90
CA GLN A 409 8.77 -5.30 3.55
C GLN A 409 8.27 -4.88 2.17
N ARG A 410 8.35 -3.58 1.85
CA ARG A 410 7.99 -3.05 0.53
C ARG A 410 8.89 -3.62 -0.57
N SER A 411 10.19 -3.66 -0.35
CA SER A 411 11.15 -4.19 -1.33
C SER A 411 10.96 -5.68 -1.57
N THR A 412 10.68 -6.44 -0.50
CA THR A 412 10.37 -7.87 -0.57
C THR A 412 9.07 -8.12 -1.32
N ARG A 413 7.98 -7.38 -1.03
CA ARG A 413 6.72 -7.49 -1.80
C ARG A 413 6.91 -7.17 -3.28
N LEU A 414 7.66 -6.12 -3.62
CA LEU A 414 8.00 -5.80 -5.01
C LEU A 414 8.79 -6.92 -5.68
N LEU A 415 9.68 -7.58 -4.95
CA LEU A 415 10.44 -8.73 -5.45
C LEU A 415 9.53 -9.93 -5.69
N ILE A 416 8.65 -10.27 -4.74
CA ILE A 416 7.66 -11.34 -4.87
C ILE A 416 6.76 -11.08 -6.07
N SER A 417 6.15 -9.89 -6.15
CA SER A 417 5.33 -9.48 -7.28
C SER A 417 6.07 -9.61 -8.60
N LYS A 418 7.34 -9.18 -8.68
CA LYS A 418 8.16 -9.33 -9.89
C LYS A 418 8.40 -10.80 -10.24
N CYS A 419 8.77 -11.63 -9.27
CA CYS A 419 9.07 -13.05 -9.48
C CYS A 419 7.83 -13.88 -9.84
N MET A 420 6.66 -13.48 -9.35
CA MET A 420 5.38 -14.17 -9.57
C MET A 420 4.55 -13.56 -10.71
N SER A 421 5.00 -12.48 -11.35
CA SER A 421 4.29 -11.85 -12.47
C SER A 421 4.64 -12.44 -13.82
N ASN A 422 3.72 -12.30 -14.79
CA ASN A 422 3.93 -12.64 -16.19
C ASN A 422 4.35 -11.41 -17.03
N ASN A 423 5.04 -10.46 -16.40
CA ASN A 423 5.51 -9.26 -17.09
C ASN A 423 6.78 -9.58 -17.89
N GLU A 424 7.01 -8.93 -19.03
CA GLU A 424 8.18 -9.17 -19.90
C GLU A 424 9.53 -9.14 -19.16
N THR A 425 9.64 -8.31 -18.10
CA THR A 425 10.87 -8.18 -17.29
C THR A 425 10.96 -9.13 -16.09
N ALA A 426 9.96 -9.99 -15.89
CA ALA A 426 9.93 -10.99 -14.84
C ALA A 426 10.91 -12.13 -15.17
N PRO A 427 11.60 -12.70 -14.18
CA PRO A 427 12.58 -13.78 -14.43
C PRO A 427 11.96 -14.97 -15.16
N PHE A 428 10.71 -15.34 -14.82
CA PHE A 428 9.97 -16.41 -15.48
C PHE A 428 9.77 -16.11 -16.97
N THR A 429 9.11 -14.98 -17.29
CA THR A 429 8.79 -14.60 -18.67
C THR A 429 10.04 -14.36 -19.50
N ALA A 430 11.09 -13.75 -18.95
CA ALA A 430 12.35 -13.54 -19.65
C ALA A 430 13.02 -14.87 -20.05
N ASN A 431 13.00 -15.87 -19.17
CA ASN A 431 13.49 -17.22 -19.49
C ASN A 431 12.60 -17.91 -20.54
N MET A 432 11.28 -17.77 -20.42
CA MET A 432 10.34 -18.28 -21.42
C MET A 432 10.54 -17.66 -22.82
N GLN A 433 10.86 -16.36 -22.90
CA GLN A 433 11.15 -15.69 -24.18
C GLN A 433 12.34 -16.33 -24.92
N SER A 434 13.42 -16.66 -24.20
CA SER A 434 14.54 -17.41 -24.80
C SER A 434 14.09 -18.79 -25.30
N LEU A 435 13.26 -19.50 -24.52
CA LEU A 435 12.75 -20.81 -24.92
C LEU A 435 11.85 -20.73 -26.17
N TYR A 436 10.98 -19.73 -26.27
CA TYR A 436 10.16 -19.52 -27.46
C TYR A 436 11.01 -19.28 -28.71
N LEU A 437 12.08 -18.48 -28.59
CA LEU A 437 13.00 -18.22 -29.69
C LEU A 437 13.72 -19.50 -30.14
N GLU A 438 14.23 -20.30 -29.19
CA GLU A 438 14.87 -21.59 -29.46
C GLU A 438 13.90 -22.58 -30.14
N CYS A 439 12.65 -22.59 -29.70
CA CYS A 439 11.60 -23.39 -30.30
C CYS A 439 11.28 -22.92 -31.73
N GLU A 440 11.20 -21.62 -31.99
CA GLU A 440 10.94 -21.14 -33.34
C GLU A 440 12.08 -21.52 -34.32
N GLN A 441 13.32 -21.42 -33.85
CA GLN A 441 14.51 -21.70 -34.65
C GLN A 441 14.79 -23.20 -34.86
N SER A 442 14.17 -24.07 -34.06
CA SER A 442 14.35 -25.52 -34.12
C SER A 442 14.05 -26.11 -35.51
N GLN A 443 14.99 -26.87 -36.05
CA GLN A 443 14.89 -27.52 -37.36
C GLN A 443 14.56 -29.00 -37.24
N ALA A 444 13.95 -29.58 -38.28
CA ALA A 444 13.70 -31.02 -38.32
C ALA A 444 15.02 -31.80 -38.35
N THR A 445 15.21 -32.70 -37.40
CA THR A 445 16.42 -33.53 -37.30
C THR A 445 16.17 -34.94 -37.86
N LYS A 446 17.18 -35.52 -38.51
CA LYS A 446 17.22 -36.95 -38.85
C LYS A 446 17.83 -37.69 -37.66
N GLY A 447 17.00 -38.18 -36.73
CA GLY A 447 17.45 -39.06 -35.66
C GLY A 447 17.76 -40.48 -36.16
N LYS A 448 18.49 -41.27 -35.37
CA LYS A 448 18.78 -42.71 -35.63
C LYS A 448 17.47 -43.52 -35.68
N GLY A 449 16.79 -43.54 -36.83
CA GLY A 449 15.68 -44.46 -37.12
C GLY A 449 14.30 -43.85 -37.38
N LYS A 450 14.03 -42.59 -37.01
CA LYS A 450 12.76 -41.89 -37.37
C LYS A 450 13.01 -40.40 -37.62
N ARG A 451 12.50 -39.87 -38.75
CA ARG A 451 12.52 -38.44 -39.06
C ARG A 451 11.48 -37.75 -38.18
N MET A 452 11.93 -36.95 -37.21
CA MET A 452 11.01 -36.13 -36.43
C MET A 452 10.50 -34.98 -37.29
N THR A 453 9.21 -34.71 -37.23
CA THR A 453 8.63 -33.55 -37.91
C THR A 453 9.10 -32.28 -37.20
N LYS A 454 9.14 -31.14 -37.93
CA LYS A 454 9.46 -29.85 -37.30
C LYS A 454 8.51 -29.50 -36.15
N HIS A 455 7.26 -29.97 -36.18
CA HIS A 455 6.34 -29.83 -35.05
C HIS A 455 6.82 -30.62 -33.83
N ALA A 456 7.12 -31.91 -34.00
CA ALA A 456 7.58 -32.76 -32.92
C ALA A 456 8.87 -32.25 -32.26
N VAL A 457 9.85 -31.79 -33.07
CA VAL A 457 11.09 -31.19 -32.53
C VAL A 457 10.77 -29.94 -31.70
N ARG A 458 9.86 -29.07 -32.16
CA ARG A 458 9.49 -27.85 -31.41
C ARG A 458 8.81 -28.15 -30.09
N CYS A 459 7.86 -29.09 -30.08
CA CYS A 459 7.20 -29.52 -28.86
C CYS A 459 8.21 -30.10 -27.86
N GLU A 460 9.15 -30.91 -28.35
CA GLU A 460 10.20 -31.51 -27.52
C GLU A 460 11.17 -30.45 -26.97
N THR A 461 11.67 -29.54 -27.82
CA THR A 461 12.51 -28.42 -27.38
C THR A 461 11.81 -27.58 -26.31
N PHE A 462 10.53 -27.26 -26.53
CA PHE A 462 9.74 -26.46 -25.58
C PHE A 462 9.61 -27.20 -24.24
N LYS A 463 9.20 -28.47 -24.28
CA LYS A 463 9.04 -29.32 -23.10
C LYS A 463 10.35 -29.46 -22.33
N MET A 464 11.45 -29.77 -23.01
CA MET A 464 12.77 -29.92 -22.41
C MET A 464 13.26 -28.62 -21.75
N GLY A 465 13.03 -27.47 -22.39
CA GLY A 465 13.40 -26.17 -21.83
C GLY A 465 12.58 -25.78 -20.59
N VAL A 466 11.26 -25.96 -20.66
CA VAL A 466 10.35 -25.67 -19.53
C VAL A 466 10.63 -26.59 -18.34
N CYS A 467 10.97 -27.86 -18.59
CA CYS A 467 11.23 -28.87 -17.57
C CYS A 467 12.70 -28.97 -17.13
N ASP A 468 13.59 -28.08 -17.59
CA ASP A 468 15.00 -28.09 -17.22
C ASP A 468 15.19 -27.69 -15.74
N ARG A 469 15.72 -28.61 -14.93
CA ARG A 469 15.98 -28.41 -13.48
C ARG A 469 17.17 -27.51 -13.16
N ARG A 470 17.97 -27.13 -14.16
CA ARG A 470 19.19 -26.32 -13.98
C ARG A 470 19.01 -24.92 -14.54
N LYS A 471 18.29 -24.79 -15.66
CA LYS A 471 18.15 -23.52 -16.40
C LYS A 471 16.72 -23.18 -16.78
N GLY A 472 15.75 -24.00 -16.36
CA GLY A 472 14.35 -23.76 -16.65
C GLY A 472 13.77 -22.57 -15.90
N PRO A 473 12.55 -22.17 -16.23
CA PRO A 473 11.95 -20.94 -15.75
C PRO A 473 11.69 -20.95 -14.22
N TYR A 474 11.41 -22.12 -13.62
CA TYR A 474 11.23 -22.26 -12.17
C TYR A 474 12.54 -22.04 -11.40
N THR A 475 13.63 -22.67 -11.87
CA THR A 475 14.97 -22.53 -11.27
C THR A 475 15.48 -21.09 -11.39
N GLU A 476 15.19 -20.42 -12.52
CA GLU A 476 15.54 -19.01 -12.73
C GLU A 476 14.79 -18.09 -11.74
N VAL A 477 13.50 -18.36 -11.47
CA VAL A 477 12.73 -17.62 -10.46
C VAL A 477 13.32 -17.81 -9.07
N LYS A 478 13.62 -19.06 -8.67
CA LYS A 478 14.26 -19.38 -7.37
C LYS A 478 15.57 -18.60 -7.22
N THR A 479 16.46 -18.70 -8.20
CA THR A 479 17.78 -18.08 -8.18
C THR A 479 17.67 -16.56 -8.12
N CYS A 480 16.81 -15.98 -8.96
CA CYS A 480 16.55 -14.54 -8.98
C CYS A 480 15.98 -14.04 -7.64
N PHE A 481 15.03 -14.76 -7.04
CA PHE A 481 14.45 -14.40 -5.76
C PHE A 481 15.49 -14.44 -4.64
N LEU A 482 16.17 -15.58 -4.44
CA LEU A 482 17.13 -15.74 -3.34
C LEU A 482 18.29 -14.74 -3.43
N ASN A 483 18.85 -14.52 -4.63
CA ASN A 483 19.93 -13.57 -4.83
C ASN A 483 19.50 -12.12 -4.55
N LYS A 484 18.33 -11.72 -5.07
CA LYS A 484 17.83 -10.35 -4.87
C LYS A 484 17.35 -10.11 -3.46
N PHE A 485 16.70 -11.08 -2.84
CA PHE A 485 16.32 -11.00 -1.44
C PHE A 485 17.55 -10.86 -0.56
N GLY A 486 18.57 -11.71 -0.76
CA GLY A 486 19.86 -11.59 -0.06
C GLY A 486 20.47 -10.19 -0.20
N SER A 487 20.52 -9.64 -1.42
CA SER A 487 21.02 -8.27 -1.64
C SER A 487 20.18 -7.19 -0.94
N VAL A 488 18.85 -7.31 -0.96
CA VAL A 488 17.95 -6.39 -0.26
C VAL A 488 18.16 -6.48 1.25
N PHE A 489 18.31 -7.70 1.78
CA PHE A 489 18.47 -7.97 3.19
C PHE A 489 19.84 -7.50 3.72
N THR A 490 20.94 -7.74 2.99
CA THR A 490 22.27 -7.20 3.35
C THR A 490 22.29 -5.67 3.37
N LYS A 491 21.60 -5.01 2.43
CA LYS A 491 21.45 -3.54 2.45
C LYS A 491 20.65 -3.07 3.66
N TRP A 492 19.59 -3.79 4.03
CA TRP A 492 18.82 -3.51 5.23
C TRP A 492 19.67 -3.70 6.50
N GLU A 493 20.44 -4.78 6.61
CA GLU A 493 21.37 -5.02 7.74
C GLU A 493 22.41 -3.90 7.85
N THR A 494 22.97 -3.46 6.71
CA THR A 494 23.91 -2.33 6.71
C THR A 494 23.24 -1.07 7.25
N ARG A 495 22.00 -0.79 6.83
CA ARG A 495 21.23 0.36 7.34
C ARG A 495 20.87 0.24 8.81
N LEU A 496 20.51 -0.95 9.27
CA LEU A 496 20.27 -1.25 10.68
C LEU A 496 21.47 -0.82 11.52
N ARG A 497 22.68 -1.25 11.12
CA ARG A 497 23.92 -0.86 11.80
C ARG A 497 24.13 0.66 11.78
N THR A 498 23.93 1.32 10.64
CA THR A 498 24.13 2.78 10.54
C THR A 498 23.10 3.61 11.29
N GLU A 499 21.86 3.12 11.47
CA GLU A 499 20.77 3.89 12.08
C GLU A 499 20.56 3.55 13.56
N ILE A 500 20.78 2.30 13.99
CA ILE A 500 20.54 1.85 15.37
C ILE A 500 21.81 1.92 16.22
N TYR A 501 22.99 1.53 15.69
CA TYR A 501 24.19 1.47 16.53
C TYR A 501 24.58 2.83 17.12
N PRO A 502 24.47 3.96 16.38
CA PRO A 502 24.73 5.27 16.96
C PRO A 502 23.77 5.62 18.11
N ILE A 503 22.53 5.14 18.08
CA ILE A 503 21.57 5.35 19.18
C ILE A 503 21.99 4.55 20.41
N ILE A 504 22.46 3.31 20.21
CA ILE A 504 22.99 2.45 21.27
C ILE A 504 24.25 3.09 21.88
N GLU A 505 25.20 3.54 21.06
CA GLU A 505 26.42 4.21 21.51
C GLU A 505 26.12 5.52 22.25
N GLN A 506 25.08 6.24 21.83
CA GLN A 506 24.63 7.46 22.51
C GLN A 506 24.20 7.20 23.96
N ILE A 507 23.71 6.00 24.29
CA ILE A 507 23.36 5.64 25.68
C ILE A 507 24.59 5.66 26.59
N GLU A 508 25.71 5.09 26.12
CA GLU A 508 26.97 5.11 26.86
C GLU A 508 27.55 6.53 26.92
N HIS A 509 27.42 7.30 25.84
CA HIS A 509 27.80 8.71 25.84
C HIS A 509 27.00 9.53 26.86
N ASP A 510 25.67 9.44 26.84
CA ASP A 510 24.77 10.13 27.76
C ASP A 510 25.04 9.71 29.22
N PHE A 511 25.35 8.42 29.44
CA PHE A 511 25.79 7.94 30.75
C PHE A 511 27.09 8.63 31.20
N ASN A 512 28.11 8.67 30.35
CA ASN A 512 29.40 9.30 30.69
C ASN A 512 29.27 10.82 30.91
N GLN A 513 28.33 11.49 30.24
CA GLN A 513 28.01 12.90 30.51
C GLN A 513 27.39 13.06 31.90
N VAL A 514 26.44 12.20 32.27
CA VAL A 514 25.76 12.26 33.58
C VAL A 514 26.70 11.87 34.72
N PHE A 515 27.63 10.96 34.45
CA PHE A 515 28.58 10.39 35.41
C PHE A 515 30.03 10.53 34.93
N PRO A 516 30.62 11.74 34.97
CA PRO A 516 31.99 11.94 34.50
C PRO A 516 33.03 11.37 35.50
N GLU A 517 34.22 11.03 35.00
CA GLU A 517 35.37 10.55 35.82
C GLU A 517 35.90 11.61 36.77
N ARG A 518 35.89 12.85 36.30
CA ARG A 518 36.45 14.02 36.96
C ARG A 518 35.46 15.17 36.82
N GLU A 519 35.52 16.17 37.72
CA GLU A 519 34.82 17.44 37.50
C GLU A 519 35.49 18.18 36.34
N GLU A 520 35.16 17.81 35.11
CA GLU A 520 35.55 18.55 33.92
C GLU A 520 34.29 18.92 33.16
N SER A 521 33.90 20.20 33.22
CA SER A 521 32.93 20.73 32.28
C SER A 521 33.61 20.91 30.93
N SER A 522 33.25 20.11 29.93
CA SER A 522 33.71 20.27 28.54
C SER A 522 33.35 21.63 27.93
N LEU A 523 32.40 22.33 28.54
CA LEU A 523 31.92 23.66 28.16
C LEU A 523 32.19 24.67 29.29
N SER A 524 32.56 25.91 28.94
CA SER A 524 32.62 26.99 29.93
C SER A 524 31.24 27.22 30.55
N LYS A 525 31.19 27.70 31.80
CA LYS A 525 29.92 28.05 32.48
C LYS A 525 29.06 29.01 31.65
N GLU A 526 29.71 29.90 30.90
CA GLU A 526 29.05 30.85 30.01
C GLU A 526 28.41 30.13 28.80
N SER A 527 29.14 29.23 28.13
CA SER A 527 28.59 28.42 27.04
C SER A 527 27.44 27.53 27.50
N GLN A 528 27.53 26.93 28.70
CA GLN A 528 26.44 26.14 29.28
C GLN A 528 25.19 26.99 29.53
N ALA A 529 25.34 28.23 30.01
CA ALA A 529 24.23 29.13 30.23
C ALA A 529 23.55 29.54 28.91
N VAL A 530 24.33 29.86 27.87
CA VAL A 530 23.84 30.24 26.55
C VAL A 530 23.10 29.09 25.87
N ILE A 531 23.72 27.90 25.80
CA ILE A 531 23.10 26.72 25.18
C ILE A 531 21.87 26.29 25.99
N GLY A 532 21.96 26.27 27.32
CA GLY A 532 20.83 25.96 28.18
C GLY A 532 19.64 26.90 27.99
N ALA A 533 19.88 28.20 27.78
CA ALA A 533 18.83 29.17 27.46
C ALA A 533 18.22 28.91 26.07
N ALA A 534 19.05 28.61 25.06
CA ALA A 534 18.59 28.27 23.71
C ALA A 534 17.73 26.99 23.70
N VAL A 535 18.15 25.94 24.42
CA VAL A 535 17.41 24.68 24.55
C VAL A 535 16.04 24.92 25.20
N ARG A 536 15.96 25.69 26.29
CA ARG A 536 14.68 26.05 26.92
C ARG A 536 13.75 26.80 25.96
N LYS A 537 14.30 27.75 25.19
CA LYS A 537 13.53 28.48 24.17
C LYS A 537 13.02 27.54 23.08
N ALA A 538 13.84 26.62 22.60
CA ALA A 538 13.45 25.63 21.60
C ALA A 538 12.35 24.69 22.12
N GLN A 539 12.47 24.23 23.37
CA GLN A 539 11.43 23.43 24.05
C GLN A 539 10.11 24.20 24.15
N ALA A 540 10.14 25.48 24.52
CA ALA A 540 8.94 26.31 24.57
C ALA A 540 8.27 26.49 23.19
N VAL A 541 9.06 26.61 22.11
CA VAL A 541 8.52 26.67 20.74
C VAL A 541 7.88 25.34 20.33
N LEU A 542 8.51 24.22 20.70
CA LEU A 542 8.00 22.88 20.42
C LEU A 542 6.68 22.63 21.16
N ASP A 543 6.60 23.01 22.43
CA ASP A 543 5.45 22.76 23.30
C ASP A 543 4.29 23.76 23.11
N GLY A 544 4.55 24.92 22.48
CA GLY A 544 3.54 25.92 22.15
C GLY A 544 3.22 25.98 20.64
N PRO A 545 3.81 26.92 19.87
CA PRO A 545 3.45 27.18 18.48
C PRO A 545 3.42 25.96 17.55
N ILE A 546 4.39 25.05 17.66
CA ILE A 546 4.46 23.85 16.81
C ILE A 546 3.31 22.90 17.15
N ARG A 547 3.09 22.65 18.44
CA ARG A 547 2.01 21.78 18.92
C ARG A 547 0.62 22.31 18.53
N GLU A 548 0.40 23.61 18.66
CA GLU A 548 -0.86 24.25 18.22
C GLU A 548 -1.09 24.11 16.71
N SER A 549 -0.03 24.27 15.91
CA SER A 549 -0.11 24.14 14.45
C SER A 549 -0.43 22.69 14.04
N LEU A 550 0.18 21.71 14.70
CA LEU A 550 -0.10 20.29 14.47
C LEU A 550 -1.53 19.92 14.90
N ALA A 551 -2.03 20.45 16.01
CA ALA A 551 -3.40 20.26 16.45
C ALA A 551 -4.42 20.84 15.44
N LYS A 552 -4.17 22.06 14.92
CA LYS A 552 -4.98 22.66 13.84
C LYS A 552 -4.98 21.83 12.56
N ALA A 553 -3.88 21.13 12.28
CA ALA A 553 -3.77 20.19 11.16
C ALA A 553 -4.38 18.80 11.44
N GLY A 554 -5.01 18.58 12.60
CA GLY A 554 -5.62 17.31 12.98
C GLY A 554 -4.61 16.22 13.39
N ILE A 555 -3.41 16.60 13.82
CA ILE A 555 -2.37 15.68 14.26
C ILE A 555 -2.26 15.75 15.80
N PRO A 556 -2.83 14.77 16.54
CA PRO A 556 -2.82 14.81 18.00
C PRO A 556 -1.42 14.48 18.55
N MET A 557 -0.82 15.44 19.25
CA MET A 557 0.45 15.28 19.98
C MET A 557 0.18 14.74 21.39
N GLU A 558 1.04 13.84 21.89
CA GLU A 558 0.86 13.27 23.23
C GLU A 558 0.93 14.33 24.33
N SER A 559 0.05 14.20 25.33
CA SER A 559 0.04 15.04 26.52
C SER A 559 1.35 14.86 27.28
N THR A 560 2.27 15.81 27.16
CA THR A 560 3.49 15.91 27.96
C THR A 560 3.24 16.32 29.40
N MET A 561 1.99 16.29 29.90
CA MET A 561 1.73 16.45 31.32
C MET A 561 2.51 15.36 32.06
N PRO A 562 3.51 15.69 32.89
CA PRO A 562 4.06 14.71 33.79
C PRO A 562 2.87 14.24 34.63
N ASN A 563 2.67 12.92 34.73
CA ASN A 563 1.93 12.34 35.84
C ASN A 563 2.70 12.78 37.09
N MET A 564 2.39 13.96 37.60
CA MET A 564 2.59 14.28 39.00
C MET A 564 1.70 13.28 39.72
N VAL A 565 2.32 12.17 40.09
CA VAL A 565 1.86 11.32 41.18
C VAL A 565 1.58 12.29 42.32
N GLN A 566 0.30 12.62 42.49
CA GLN A 566 -0.17 13.20 43.73
C GLN A 566 0.08 12.11 44.76
N ASN A 567 1.09 12.37 45.61
CA ASN A 567 1.41 11.53 46.76
C ASN A 567 0.18 11.28 47.62
#